data_AF-A0A954NQ90-F1
#
_entry.id   AF-A0A954NQ90-F1
#
_cell.length_a   1.000
_cell.length_b   1.000
_cell.length_c   1.000
_cell.angle_alpha   90.00
_cell.angle_beta   90.00
_cell.angle_gamma   90.00
#
_symmetry.space_group_name_H-M   'P 1'
#
loop_
_entity.id
_entity.type
_entity.pdbx_description
1 polymer ?
#
loop_
_entity_poly.entity_id
_entity_poly.type
_entity_poly.pdbx_seq_one_letter_code
_entity_poly.pdbx_strand_id
1 'polypeptide(L)'
;MSLRRISGAVAGVVLVSLLSKTYAMDIHALTRIGRNLTREEVATLEKNIEQSPGDVESRTKLLGYYFGKGFQDPSAREAKQRHVLWLIENSPESEVLSLPYAELDAILDAAAYLRGKKAWIDHLEQQPENLKLLENSSNYFLMHDRDLAIESLEKARSLNPENPQWPAALGQVYSLEMGIASQKARSDFAKKSLEQLELAYDLSTDKAREALLDRLAKSALESGETAKARKYAEQMLSQNVDGWNHGNNIHHGNLILGRIALAADDLDTAKVRLIEAGKTPGSPQLNSFGPNMTLAKELLQKGEKDVVLEYFELCSKFWGRGETRLAEWSALVEDDKIPDFRANLNY
;
A
#
# COMPACT_ATOMS: atom_id res chain seq x y z
N MET A 1 45.68 59.11 44.57
CA MET A 1 44.86 59.19 45.80
C MET A 1 43.39 59.25 45.43
N SER A 2 42.68 58.13 45.49
CA SER A 2 41.29 58.03 45.99
C SER A 2 40.82 56.59 45.82
N LEU A 3 40.61 55.93 46.95
CA LEU A 3 40.01 54.61 47.12
C LEU A 3 38.55 54.79 47.53
N ARG A 4 37.64 53.99 46.96
CA ARG A 4 36.53 53.27 47.63
C ARG A 4 35.76 52.47 46.56
N ARG A 5 35.83 51.11 46.54
CA ARG A 5 35.04 50.10 47.32
C ARG A 5 33.58 50.06 46.83
N ILE A 6 32.94 48.96 46.41
CA ILE A 6 32.76 47.59 46.95
C ILE A 6 32.05 46.76 45.85
N SER A 7 32.56 45.59 45.44
CA SER A 7 32.12 44.22 45.77
C SER A 7 30.80 43.74 45.14
N GLY A 8 30.84 42.56 44.50
CA GLY A 8 29.66 41.80 44.10
C GLY A 8 29.99 40.69 43.10
N ALA A 9 30.34 39.51 43.60
CA ALA A 9 30.51 38.30 42.80
C ALA A 9 29.15 37.68 42.47
N VAL A 10 28.92 37.26 41.22
CA VAL A 10 28.11 36.07 40.88
C VAL A 10 28.65 35.48 39.58
N ALA A 11 29.22 34.28 39.70
CA ALA A 11 29.40 33.36 38.58
C ALA A 11 28.02 32.92 38.11
N GLY A 12 27.70 33.15 36.84
CA GLY A 12 26.41 32.80 36.24
C GLY A 12 26.62 32.28 34.83
N VAL A 13 26.69 30.96 34.74
CA VAL A 13 26.47 30.10 33.57
C VAL A 13 25.60 30.78 32.50
N VAL A 14 26.21 31.15 31.38
CA VAL A 14 25.50 31.34 30.10
C VAL A 14 26.30 30.61 29.04
N LEU A 15 26.21 29.28 29.04
CA LEU A 15 26.62 28.47 27.90
C LEU A 15 25.58 27.36 27.70
N VAL A 16 25.01 27.37 26.49
CA VAL A 16 24.27 26.29 25.82
C VAL A 16 22.84 26.04 26.30
N SER A 17 21.90 26.86 25.82
CA SER A 17 20.48 26.48 25.67
C SER A 17 19.98 26.68 24.23
N LEU A 18 20.87 26.52 23.26
CA LEU A 18 20.57 26.48 21.84
C LEU A 18 21.17 25.18 21.28
N LEU A 19 20.31 24.34 20.68
CA LEU A 19 20.57 23.09 19.96
C LEU A 19 20.30 21.77 20.72
N SER A 20 19.04 21.54 21.07
CA SER A 20 18.46 20.19 20.94
C SER A 20 16.98 20.27 20.55
N LYS A 21 16.71 20.92 19.41
CA LYS A 21 15.65 20.39 18.55
C LYS A 21 16.23 19.09 17.97
N THR A 22 16.12 18.00 18.72
CA THR A 22 16.25 16.66 18.17
C THR A 22 15.24 16.61 17.04
N TYR A 23 15.73 16.56 15.80
CA TYR A 23 14.88 16.20 14.68
C TYR A 23 14.44 14.77 14.97
N ALA A 24 13.21 14.60 15.47
CA ALA A 24 12.59 13.29 15.51
C ALA A 24 12.68 12.74 14.08
N MET A 25 13.38 11.62 13.91
CA MET A 25 13.51 11.02 12.60
C MET A 25 12.13 10.59 12.13
N ASP A 26 11.83 10.83 10.86
CA ASP A 26 10.62 10.32 10.23
C ASP A 26 10.53 8.79 10.40
N ILE A 27 9.32 8.28 10.57
CA ILE A 27 9.03 6.87 10.85
C ILE A 27 9.61 5.94 9.78
N HIS A 28 9.65 6.38 8.52
CA HIS A 28 10.27 5.63 7.43
C HIS A 28 11.81 5.57 7.54
N ALA A 29 12.44 6.59 8.13
CA ALA A 29 13.87 6.57 8.42
C ALA A 29 14.17 5.61 9.59
N LEU A 30 13.37 5.65 10.65
CA LEU A 30 13.50 4.76 11.81
C LEU A 30 13.37 3.28 11.43
N THR A 31 12.36 2.95 10.63
CA THR A 31 12.14 1.58 10.16
C THR A 31 13.26 1.11 9.22
N ARG A 32 13.84 2.00 8.40
CA ARG A 32 15.01 1.70 7.55
C ARG A 32 16.27 1.46 8.37
N ILE A 33 16.50 2.25 9.42
CA ILE A 33 17.58 2.01 10.38
C ILE A 33 17.39 0.64 11.02
N GLY A 34 16.17 0.36 11.48
CA GLY A 34 15.76 -0.92 12.05
C GLY A 34 16.14 -2.13 11.20
N ARG A 35 15.82 -2.09 9.90
CA ARG A 35 16.15 -3.16 8.94
C ARG A 35 17.64 -3.51 8.87
N ASN A 36 18.52 -2.57 9.24
CA ASN A 36 19.97 -2.71 9.13
C ASN A 36 20.66 -2.97 10.47
N LEU A 37 19.91 -3.08 11.58
CA LEU A 37 20.49 -3.34 12.89
C LEU A 37 21.17 -4.71 12.98
N THR A 38 22.24 -4.81 13.77
CA THR A 38 22.85 -6.08 14.14
C THR A 38 22.07 -6.77 15.27
N ARG A 39 22.38 -8.05 15.53
CA ARG A 39 21.75 -8.79 16.63
C ARG A 39 22.11 -8.20 17.99
N GLU A 40 23.33 -7.69 18.14
CA GLU A 40 23.84 -7.06 19.36
C GLU A 40 23.13 -5.72 19.61
N GLU A 41 22.89 -4.93 18.56
CA GLU A 41 22.14 -3.68 18.65
C GLU A 41 20.68 -3.95 19.02
N VAL A 42 20.04 -4.96 18.41
CA VAL A 42 18.68 -5.39 18.76
C VAL A 42 18.58 -5.85 20.22
N ALA A 43 19.51 -6.69 20.68
CA ALA A 43 19.54 -7.13 22.08
C ALA A 43 19.71 -5.96 23.05
N THR A 44 20.51 -4.95 22.67
CA THR A 44 20.67 -3.73 23.45
C THR A 44 19.38 -2.92 23.49
N LEU A 45 18.69 -2.74 22.36
CA LEU A 45 17.42 -2.02 22.29
C LEU A 45 16.31 -2.73 23.09
N GLU A 46 16.18 -4.05 22.98
CA GLU A 46 15.22 -4.84 23.75
C GLU A 46 15.43 -4.65 25.25
N LYS A 47 16.67 -4.75 25.72
CA LYS A 47 17.01 -4.50 27.14
C LYS A 47 16.68 -3.06 27.57
N ASN A 48 16.92 -2.08 26.71
CA ASN A 48 16.60 -0.68 27.02
C ASN A 48 15.08 -0.45 27.14
N ILE A 49 14.27 -1.13 26.32
CA ILE A 49 12.81 -1.04 26.36
C ILE A 49 12.24 -1.65 27.64
N GLU A 50 12.89 -2.63 28.25
CA GLU A 50 12.48 -3.14 29.58
C GLU A 50 12.55 -2.04 30.64
N GLN A 51 13.50 -1.10 30.53
CA GLN A 51 13.67 0.02 31.46
C GLN A 51 12.85 1.24 31.05
N SER A 52 12.62 1.43 29.75
CA SER A 52 11.82 2.51 29.19
C SER A 52 10.76 1.97 28.22
N PRO A 53 9.67 1.37 28.74
CA PRO A 53 8.65 0.77 27.89
C PRO A 53 8.01 1.74 26.91
N GLY A 54 7.97 3.03 27.25
CA GLY A 54 7.42 4.13 26.47
C GLY A 54 8.26 4.60 25.28
N ASP A 55 9.43 4.02 25.04
CA ASP A 55 10.30 4.41 23.92
C ASP A 55 9.76 3.89 22.57
N VAL A 56 8.86 4.68 21.97
CA VAL A 56 8.25 4.39 20.66
C VAL A 56 9.29 4.41 19.53
N GLU A 57 10.35 5.21 19.64
CA GLU A 57 11.40 5.27 18.62
C GLU A 57 12.18 3.96 18.55
N SER A 58 12.62 3.44 19.70
CA SER A 58 13.31 2.15 19.78
C SER A 58 12.41 1.01 19.33
N ARG A 59 11.12 1.01 19.74
CA ARG A 59 10.14 0.03 19.25
C ARG A 59 9.98 0.09 17.73
N THR A 60 9.94 1.29 17.14
CA THR A 60 9.84 1.46 15.69
C THR A 60 11.05 0.87 14.96
N LYS A 61 12.27 1.09 15.48
CA LYS A 61 13.49 0.48 14.93
C LYS A 61 13.41 -1.06 15.02
N LEU A 62 12.98 -1.60 16.16
CA LEU A 62 12.79 -3.05 16.33
C LEU A 62 11.74 -3.63 15.38
N LEU A 63 10.62 -2.94 15.16
CA LEU A 63 9.62 -3.36 14.17
C LEU A 63 10.20 -3.38 12.75
N GLY A 64 11.04 -2.40 12.40
CA GLY A 64 11.81 -2.40 11.14
C GLY A 64 12.70 -3.64 11.00
N TYR A 65 13.40 -4.03 12.06
CA TYR A 65 14.25 -5.23 12.10
C TYR A 65 13.42 -6.51 11.95
N TYR A 66 12.41 -6.69 12.81
CA TYR A 66 11.62 -7.91 12.87
C TYR A 66 10.72 -8.11 11.65
N PHE A 67 10.26 -7.04 11.00
CA PHE A 67 9.48 -7.14 9.76
C PHE A 67 10.21 -7.93 8.67
N GLY A 68 11.53 -7.72 8.52
CA GLY A 68 12.34 -8.42 7.52
C GLY A 68 12.66 -9.89 7.87
N LYS A 69 12.53 -10.28 9.14
CA LYS A 69 12.97 -11.59 9.67
C LYS A 69 11.82 -12.49 10.12
N GLY A 70 10.69 -11.93 10.52
CA GLY A 70 9.57 -12.64 11.13
C GLY A 70 8.91 -13.70 10.23
N PHE A 71 9.10 -13.63 8.91
CA PHE A 71 8.63 -14.68 8.00
C PHE A 71 9.43 -15.99 8.11
N GLN A 72 10.68 -15.93 8.57
CA GLN A 72 11.59 -17.09 8.62
C GLN A 72 11.96 -17.48 10.05
N ASP A 73 11.83 -16.56 11.00
CA ASP A 73 12.23 -16.74 12.40
C ASP A 73 11.01 -16.54 13.33
N PRO A 74 10.49 -17.63 13.93
CA PRO A 74 9.38 -17.56 14.88
C PRO A 74 9.66 -16.64 16.07
N SER A 75 10.89 -16.57 16.56
CA SER A 75 11.23 -15.71 17.72
C SER A 75 11.18 -14.23 17.35
N ALA A 76 11.64 -13.87 16.14
CA ALA A 76 11.50 -12.53 15.60
C ALA A 76 10.02 -12.14 15.43
N ARG A 77 9.19 -13.10 15.04
CA ARG A 77 7.75 -12.90 14.88
C ARG A 77 7.04 -12.68 16.21
N GLU A 78 7.36 -13.47 17.23
CA GLU A 78 6.86 -13.26 18.60
C GLU A 78 7.31 -11.90 19.15
N ALA A 79 8.56 -11.50 18.94
CA ALA A 79 9.05 -10.18 19.34
C ALA A 79 8.28 -9.04 18.64
N LYS A 80 8.03 -9.14 17.33
CA LYS A 80 7.17 -8.21 16.59
C LYS A 80 5.78 -8.12 17.24
N GLN A 81 5.14 -9.26 17.49
CA GLN A 81 3.81 -9.30 18.12
C GLN A 81 3.80 -8.56 19.46
N ARG A 82 4.80 -8.79 20.33
CA ARG A 82 4.91 -8.09 21.62
C ARG A 82 4.96 -6.57 21.45
N HIS A 83 5.77 -6.07 20.51
CA HIS A 83 5.90 -4.62 20.30
C HIS A 83 4.64 -4.00 19.70
N VAL A 84 4.01 -4.66 18.73
CA VAL A 84 2.75 -4.19 18.13
C VAL A 84 1.65 -4.14 19.19
N LEU A 85 1.45 -5.21 19.95
CA LEU A 85 0.42 -5.25 21.00
C LEU A 85 0.65 -4.17 22.05
N TRP A 86 1.90 -3.98 22.49
CA TRP A 86 2.21 -2.92 23.44
C TRP A 86 1.85 -1.54 22.89
N LEU A 87 2.17 -1.26 21.61
CA LEU A 87 1.84 0.01 20.97
C LEU A 87 0.33 0.20 20.86
N ILE A 88 -0.43 -0.81 20.43
CA ILE A 88 -1.89 -0.75 20.39
C ILE A 88 -2.46 -0.44 21.78
N GLU A 89 -1.97 -1.11 22.83
CA GLU A 89 -2.54 -0.98 24.19
C GLU A 89 -2.12 0.30 24.92
N ASN A 90 -0.92 0.83 24.64
CA ASN A 90 -0.32 1.89 25.47
C ASN A 90 -0.02 3.17 24.68
N SER A 91 0.06 3.11 23.36
CA SER A 91 0.34 4.24 22.49
C SER A 91 -0.42 4.13 21.16
N PRO A 92 -1.76 3.99 21.19
CA PRO A 92 -2.56 3.66 20.01
C PRO A 92 -2.55 4.76 18.94
N GLU A 93 -2.13 5.98 19.27
CA GLU A 93 -1.97 7.06 18.29
C GLU A 93 -0.62 7.04 17.55
N SER A 94 0.28 6.11 17.90
CA SER A 94 1.60 5.99 17.26
C SER A 94 1.49 5.83 15.74
N GLU A 95 2.25 6.64 14.99
CA GLU A 95 2.23 6.64 13.52
C GLU A 95 2.67 5.31 12.90
N VAL A 96 3.51 4.53 13.59
CA VAL A 96 3.95 3.21 13.09
C VAL A 96 2.79 2.21 12.95
N LEU A 97 1.69 2.42 13.69
CA LEU A 97 0.51 1.55 13.66
C LEU A 97 -0.29 1.69 12.36
N SER A 98 -0.11 2.76 11.58
CA SER A 98 -0.68 2.90 10.24
C SER A 98 0.23 2.37 9.13
N LEU A 99 1.33 1.68 9.47
CA LEU A 99 2.31 1.16 8.50
C LEU A 99 2.39 -0.37 8.52
N PRO A 100 2.85 -1.00 7.41
CA PRO A 100 2.97 -2.46 7.32
C PRO A 100 3.87 -3.12 8.38
N TYR A 101 4.76 -2.34 9.00
CA TYR A 101 5.66 -2.82 10.05
C TYR A 101 4.91 -3.28 11.31
N ALA A 102 3.71 -2.74 11.55
CA ALA A 102 2.90 -3.03 12.73
C ALA A 102 1.69 -3.94 12.43
N GLU A 103 1.61 -4.53 11.23
CA GLU A 103 0.53 -5.47 10.90
C GLU A 103 0.64 -6.78 11.69
N LEU A 104 -0.50 -7.33 12.10
CA LEU A 104 -0.62 -8.70 12.62
C LEU A 104 -1.52 -9.49 11.67
N ASP A 105 -1.11 -10.69 11.29
CA ASP A 105 -1.89 -11.53 10.39
C ASP A 105 -2.86 -12.42 11.19
N ALA A 106 -4.15 -12.43 10.85
CA ALA A 106 -5.13 -13.18 11.64
C ALA A 106 -4.98 -14.71 11.53
N ILE A 107 -4.34 -15.21 10.47
CA ILE A 107 -4.11 -16.65 10.28
C ILE A 107 -2.84 -17.06 11.01
N LEU A 108 -1.75 -16.35 10.74
CA LEU A 108 -0.46 -16.66 11.31
C LEU A 108 -0.47 -16.27 12.80
N ASP A 109 -0.80 -15.03 13.14
CA ASP A 109 -0.69 -14.42 14.48
C ASP A 109 -2.01 -14.46 15.28
N ALA A 110 -2.86 -15.47 15.05
CA ALA A 110 -4.26 -15.49 15.51
C ALA A 110 -4.51 -14.98 16.94
N ALA A 111 -3.77 -15.46 17.94
CA ALA A 111 -3.93 -15.03 19.33
C ALA A 111 -3.55 -13.56 19.55
N ALA A 112 -2.44 -13.10 18.95
CA ALA A 112 -2.01 -11.71 19.01
C ALA A 112 -2.98 -10.81 18.24
N TYR A 113 -3.50 -11.28 17.09
CA TYR A 113 -4.50 -10.57 16.31
C TYR A 113 -5.79 -10.33 17.11
N LEU A 114 -6.34 -11.36 17.72
CA LEU A 114 -7.57 -11.24 18.53
C LEU A 114 -7.40 -10.29 19.72
N ARG A 115 -6.23 -10.30 20.36
CA ARG A 115 -5.91 -9.37 21.46
C ARG A 115 -5.82 -7.93 20.97
N GLY A 116 -5.12 -7.68 19.86
CA GLY A 116 -5.02 -6.35 19.26
C GLY A 116 -6.37 -5.82 18.78
N LYS A 117 -7.19 -6.68 18.14
CA LYS A 117 -8.57 -6.37 17.76
C LYS A 117 -9.39 -5.91 18.96
N LYS A 118 -9.35 -6.65 20.07
CA LYS A 118 -10.05 -6.27 21.29
C LYS A 118 -9.59 -4.90 21.80
N ALA A 119 -8.28 -4.67 21.89
CA ALA A 119 -7.75 -3.39 22.35
C ALA A 119 -8.18 -2.22 21.45
N TRP A 120 -8.20 -2.39 20.13
CA TRP A 120 -8.73 -1.37 19.21
C TRP A 120 -10.21 -1.06 19.44
N ILE A 121 -11.04 -2.09 19.59
CA ILE A 121 -12.47 -1.91 19.89
C ILE A 121 -12.64 -1.15 21.20
N ASP A 122 -11.93 -1.55 22.26
CA ASP A 122 -12.00 -0.89 23.57
C ASP A 122 -11.58 0.60 23.47
N HIS A 123 -10.56 0.93 22.66
CA HIS A 123 -10.14 2.31 22.42
C HIS A 123 -11.18 3.13 21.65
N LEU A 124 -11.81 2.55 20.62
CA LEU A 124 -12.85 3.21 19.83
C LEU A 124 -14.14 3.43 20.64
N GLU A 125 -14.50 2.52 21.54
CA GLU A 125 -15.63 2.71 22.46
C GLU A 125 -15.39 3.88 23.43
N GLN A 126 -14.15 4.05 23.90
CA GLN A 126 -13.79 5.13 24.83
C GLN A 126 -13.64 6.49 24.13
N GLN A 127 -13.15 6.49 22.89
CA GLN A 127 -12.84 7.71 22.13
C GLN A 127 -13.34 7.60 20.68
N PRO A 128 -14.67 7.53 20.46
CA PRO A 128 -15.25 7.22 19.15
C PRO A 128 -15.05 8.29 18.07
N GLU A 129 -14.56 9.47 18.45
CA GLU A 129 -14.32 10.59 17.52
C GLU A 129 -12.83 10.92 17.34
N ASN A 130 -11.94 10.10 17.89
CA ASN A 130 -10.51 10.29 17.73
C ASN A 130 -10.07 9.81 16.34
N LEU A 131 -9.82 10.77 15.44
CA LEU A 131 -9.42 10.52 14.05
C LEU A 131 -8.18 9.63 13.93
N LYS A 132 -7.20 9.74 14.86
CA LYS A 132 -5.98 8.94 14.77
C LYS A 132 -6.23 7.47 15.14
N LEU A 133 -7.11 7.22 16.11
CA LEU A 133 -7.55 5.86 16.43
C LEU A 133 -8.35 5.23 15.30
N LEU A 134 -9.25 6.00 14.66
CA LEU A 134 -10.01 5.55 13.50
C LEU A 134 -9.09 5.19 12.33
N GLU A 135 -8.08 6.03 12.04
CA GLU A 135 -7.06 5.75 11.03
C GLU A 135 -6.28 4.47 11.34
N ASN A 136 -5.64 4.39 12.51
CA ASN A 136 -4.77 3.28 12.86
C ASN A 136 -5.55 1.95 12.96
N SER A 137 -6.75 1.96 13.54
CA SER A 137 -7.62 0.78 13.60
C SER A 137 -8.08 0.32 12.21
N SER A 138 -8.43 1.25 11.31
CA SER A 138 -8.84 0.88 9.95
C SER A 138 -7.73 0.14 9.18
N ASN A 139 -6.47 0.55 9.36
CA ASN A 139 -5.32 -0.13 8.78
C ASN A 139 -5.14 -1.52 9.39
N TYR A 140 -5.33 -1.67 10.70
CA TYR A 140 -5.25 -2.96 11.38
C TYR A 140 -6.31 -3.96 10.89
N PHE A 141 -7.52 -3.48 10.60
CA PHE A 141 -8.64 -4.30 10.16
C PHE A 141 -8.67 -4.57 8.63
N LEU A 142 -7.91 -3.81 7.84
CA LEU A 142 -7.95 -3.79 6.37
C LEU A 142 -7.92 -5.18 5.70
N MET A 143 -7.15 -6.13 6.22
CA MET A 143 -6.95 -7.43 5.55
C MET A 143 -7.90 -8.51 6.05
N HIS A 144 -8.28 -8.48 7.32
CA HIS A 144 -8.92 -9.61 8.01
C HIS A 144 -10.31 -9.29 8.60
N ASP A 145 -10.67 -8.00 8.72
CA ASP A 145 -11.93 -7.52 9.31
C ASP A 145 -12.46 -6.27 8.57
N ARG A 146 -12.67 -6.38 7.24
CA ARG A 146 -12.97 -5.22 6.38
C ARG A 146 -14.21 -4.42 6.76
N ASP A 147 -15.22 -5.05 7.35
CA ASP A 147 -16.39 -4.34 7.86
C ASP A 147 -16.04 -3.33 8.97
N LEU A 148 -15.14 -3.71 9.88
CA LEU A 148 -14.64 -2.81 10.93
C LEU A 148 -13.75 -1.70 10.35
N ALA A 149 -12.95 -2.03 9.31
CA ALA A 149 -12.18 -1.01 8.61
C ALA A 149 -13.10 0.03 7.94
N ILE A 150 -14.18 -0.42 7.29
CA ILE A 150 -15.19 0.45 6.68
C ILE A 150 -15.86 1.32 7.73
N GLU A 151 -16.30 0.75 8.85
CA GLU A 151 -16.93 1.50 9.94
C GLU A 151 -16.03 2.63 10.46
N SER A 152 -14.77 2.31 10.78
CA SER A 152 -13.80 3.31 11.24
C SER A 152 -13.59 4.43 10.21
N LEU A 153 -13.46 4.09 8.92
CA LEU A 153 -13.22 5.06 7.85
C LEU A 153 -14.45 5.91 7.54
N GLU A 154 -15.65 5.34 7.59
CA GLU A 154 -16.91 6.08 7.42
C GLU A 154 -17.10 7.09 8.57
N LYS A 155 -16.81 6.68 9.81
CA LYS A 155 -16.80 7.60 10.96
C LYS A 155 -15.75 8.69 10.79
N ALA A 156 -14.51 8.36 10.40
CA ALA A 156 -13.45 9.35 10.17
C ALA A 156 -13.84 10.38 9.09
N ARG A 157 -14.40 9.92 7.96
CA ARG A 157 -14.91 10.77 6.89
C ARG A 157 -16.05 11.67 7.35
N SER A 158 -16.96 11.17 8.20
CA SER A 158 -18.06 11.99 8.74
C SER A 158 -17.56 13.13 9.63
N LEU A 159 -16.45 12.93 10.34
CA LEU A 159 -15.84 13.92 11.23
C LEU A 159 -14.92 14.89 10.50
N ASN A 160 -14.31 14.47 9.40
CA ASN A 160 -13.40 15.28 8.59
C ASN A 160 -13.60 15.00 7.10
N PRO A 161 -14.67 15.55 6.49
CA PRO A 161 -15.07 15.24 5.12
C PRO A 161 -14.13 15.79 4.05
N GLU A 162 -13.34 16.82 4.36
CA GLU A 162 -12.44 17.48 3.42
C GLU A 162 -11.10 16.74 3.26
N ASN A 163 -10.81 15.74 4.11
CA ASN A 163 -9.57 14.97 4.02
C ASN A 163 -9.71 13.87 2.94
N PRO A 164 -8.92 13.91 1.84
CA PRO A 164 -9.01 12.92 0.76
C PRO A 164 -8.57 11.51 1.17
N GLN A 165 -7.87 11.35 2.29
CA GLN A 165 -7.38 10.06 2.77
C GLN A 165 -8.51 9.07 3.07
N TRP A 166 -9.59 9.52 3.70
CA TRP A 166 -10.69 8.65 4.10
C TRP A 166 -11.42 8.04 2.90
N PRO A 167 -11.88 8.82 1.90
CA PRO A 167 -12.46 8.24 0.70
C PRO A 167 -11.44 7.42 -0.11
N ALA A 168 -10.14 7.78 -0.13
CA ALA A 168 -9.13 6.98 -0.80
C ALA A 168 -8.96 5.58 -0.16
N ALA A 169 -8.98 5.53 1.17
CA ALA A 169 -8.90 4.28 1.94
C ALA A 169 -10.20 3.46 1.82
N LEU A 170 -11.39 4.08 1.87
CA LEU A 170 -12.65 3.38 1.63
C LEU A 170 -12.69 2.73 0.25
N GLY A 171 -12.27 3.49 -0.78
CA GLY A 171 -12.12 2.93 -2.11
C GLY A 171 -11.15 1.75 -2.16
N GLN A 172 -10.18 1.67 -1.24
CA GLN A 172 -9.19 0.59 -1.24
C GLN A 172 -9.81 -0.67 -0.65
N VAL A 173 -10.50 -0.52 0.47
CA VAL A 173 -11.22 -1.62 1.11
C VAL A 173 -12.24 -2.22 0.14
N TYR A 174 -13.03 -1.38 -0.55
CA TYR A 174 -13.99 -1.85 -1.55
C TYR A 174 -13.31 -2.52 -2.76
N SER A 175 -12.17 -2.01 -3.21
CA SER A 175 -11.38 -2.67 -4.27
C SER A 175 -10.83 -4.03 -3.84
N LEU A 176 -10.49 -4.23 -2.56
CA LEU A 176 -10.05 -5.53 -2.04
C LEU A 176 -11.21 -6.54 -2.00
N GLU A 177 -12.41 -6.09 -1.63
CA GLU A 177 -13.63 -6.90 -1.64
C GLU A 177 -13.97 -7.41 -3.06
N MET A 178 -13.74 -6.59 -4.10
CA MET A 178 -13.92 -7.02 -5.50
C MET A 178 -13.14 -8.29 -5.87
N GLY A 179 -11.94 -8.47 -5.29
CA GLY A 179 -11.05 -9.59 -5.58
C GLY A 179 -11.53 -10.93 -5.04
N ILE A 180 -12.34 -10.92 -3.98
CA ILE A 180 -12.88 -12.14 -3.34
C ILE A 180 -14.39 -12.33 -3.55
N ALA A 181 -15.07 -11.29 -4.02
CA ALA A 181 -16.51 -11.31 -4.23
C ALA A 181 -16.94 -12.18 -5.43
N SER A 182 -18.18 -12.69 -5.35
CA SER A 182 -18.89 -13.23 -6.52
C SER A 182 -19.07 -12.16 -7.61
N GLN A 183 -19.33 -12.56 -8.86
CA GLN A 183 -19.43 -11.61 -9.98
C GLN A 183 -20.45 -10.47 -9.75
N LYS A 184 -21.62 -10.78 -9.18
CA LYS A 184 -22.64 -9.76 -8.88
C LYS A 184 -22.14 -8.79 -7.81
N ALA A 185 -21.63 -9.32 -6.70
CA ALA A 185 -21.12 -8.49 -5.60
C ALA A 185 -19.87 -7.68 -6.01
N ARG A 186 -19.05 -8.20 -6.94
CA ARG A 186 -17.90 -7.47 -7.50
C ARG A 186 -18.32 -6.17 -8.15
N SER A 187 -19.40 -6.15 -8.94
CA SER A 187 -19.91 -4.93 -9.58
C SER A 187 -20.39 -3.90 -8.55
N ASP A 188 -21.06 -4.35 -7.48
CA ASP A 188 -21.54 -3.47 -6.41
C ASP A 188 -20.36 -2.84 -5.64
N PHE A 189 -19.34 -3.63 -5.32
CA PHE A 189 -18.11 -3.13 -4.70
C PHE A 189 -17.31 -2.23 -5.64
N ALA A 190 -17.26 -2.52 -6.94
CA ALA A 190 -16.62 -1.65 -7.93
C ALA A 190 -17.27 -0.28 -7.99
N LYS A 191 -18.61 -0.22 -7.91
CA LYS A 191 -19.34 1.04 -7.85
C LYS A 191 -19.01 1.82 -6.58
N LYS A 192 -19.06 1.17 -5.40
CA LYS A 192 -18.67 1.81 -4.13
C LYS A 192 -17.22 2.29 -4.15
N SER A 193 -16.31 1.48 -4.69
CA SER A 193 -14.90 1.84 -4.86
C SER A 193 -14.75 3.09 -5.73
N LEU A 194 -15.40 3.10 -6.90
CA LEU A 194 -15.37 4.24 -7.83
C LEU A 194 -15.90 5.52 -7.17
N GLU A 195 -17.05 5.47 -6.52
CA GLU A 195 -17.66 6.64 -5.85
C GLU A 195 -16.71 7.24 -4.80
N GLN A 196 -16.07 6.40 -4.00
CA GLN A 196 -15.11 6.86 -3.00
C GLN A 196 -13.82 7.40 -3.62
N LEU A 197 -13.31 6.73 -4.65
CA LEU A 197 -12.11 7.20 -5.34
C LEU A 197 -12.33 8.52 -6.08
N GLU A 198 -13.51 8.75 -6.66
CA GLU A 198 -13.86 10.03 -7.29
C GLU A 198 -13.89 11.16 -6.26
N LEU A 199 -14.51 10.94 -5.10
CA LEU A 199 -14.48 11.89 -4.00
C LEU A 199 -13.04 12.20 -3.54
N ALA A 200 -12.21 11.17 -3.39
CA ALA A 200 -10.80 11.34 -3.03
C ALA A 200 -10.03 12.13 -4.11
N TYR A 201 -10.30 11.87 -5.39
CA TYR A 201 -9.68 12.56 -6.51
C TYR A 201 -10.03 14.05 -6.53
N ASP A 202 -11.30 14.39 -6.31
CA ASP A 202 -11.76 15.78 -6.30
C ASP A 202 -11.12 16.59 -5.16
N LEU A 203 -11.00 15.98 -3.96
CA LEU A 203 -10.36 16.56 -2.78
C LEU A 203 -8.81 16.57 -2.83
N SER A 204 -8.20 15.88 -3.79
CA SER A 204 -6.75 15.71 -3.89
C SER A 204 -6.05 16.78 -4.73
N THR A 205 -4.73 16.89 -4.55
CA THR A 205 -3.82 17.64 -5.44
C THR A 205 -3.30 16.74 -6.56
N ASP A 206 -2.64 17.31 -7.57
CA ASP A 206 -2.26 16.61 -8.80
C ASP A 206 -1.46 15.31 -8.58
N LYS A 207 -0.47 15.31 -7.67
CA LYS A 207 0.32 14.09 -7.39
C LYS A 207 -0.52 12.99 -6.73
N ALA A 208 -1.42 13.36 -5.83
CA ALA A 208 -2.31 12.40 -5.18
C ALA A 208 -3.38 11.89 -6.17
N ARG A 209 -3.88 12.76 -7.06
CA ARG A 209 -4.78 12.38 -8.16
C ARG A 209 -4.15 11.36 -9.09
N GLU A 210 -2.90 11.56 -9.49
CA GLU A 210 -2.17 10.63 -10.34
C GLU A 210 -2.13 9.21 -9.71
N ALA A 211 -1.85 9.14 -8.41
CA ALA A 211 -1.78 7.86 -7.68
C ALA A 211 -3.13 7.12 -7.60
N LEU A 212 -4.26 7.81 -7.83
CA LEU A 212 -5.60 7.21 -7.81
C LEU A 212 -6.07 6.72 -9.18
N LEU A 213 -5.45 7.17 -10.28
CA LEU A 213 -5.95 6.92 -11.65
C LEU A 213 -6.10 5.44 -11.99
N ASP A 214 -5.13 4.61 -11.60
CA ASP A 214 -5.19 3.17 -11.85
C ASP A 214 -6.41 2.51 -11.18
N ARG A 215 -6.61 2.81 -9.89
CA ARG A 215 -7.74 2.28 -9.12
C ARG A 215 -9.08 2.83 -9.61
N LEU A 216 -9.11 4.09 -10.04
CA LEU A 216 -10.28 4.72 -10.67
C LEU A 216 -10.64 4.01 -11.98
N ALA A 217 -9.66 3.80 -12.87
CA ALA A 217 -9.86 3.15 -14.16
C ALA A 217 -10.36 1.71 -13.99
N LYS A 218 -9.75 0.94 -13.08
CA LYS A 218 -10.17 -0.44 -12.75
C LYS A 218 -11.57 -0.50 -12.15
N SER A 219 -11.86 0.35 -11.15
CA SER A 219 -13.19 0.39 -10.51
C SER A 219 -14.27 0.82 -11.49
N ALA A 220 -13.98 1.78 -12.37
CA ALA A 220 -14.90 2.21 -13.43
C ALA A 220 -15.16 1.10 -14.45
N LEU A 221 -14.13 0.35 -14.86
CA LEU A 221 -14.31 -0.73 -15.81
C LEU A 221 -15.16 -1.86 -15.21
N GLU A 222 -14.86 -2.29 -13.99
CA GLU A 222 -15.56 -3.39 -13.32
C GLU A 222 -16.99 -3.02 -12.86
N SER A 223 -17.31 -1.72 -12.73
CA SER A 223 -18.68 -1.24 -12.48
C SER A 223 -19.49 -0.99 -13.76
N GLY A 224 -18.90 -1.20 -14.94
CA GLY A 224 -19.55 -0.96 -16.24
C GLY A 224 -19.56 0.50 -16.69
N GLU A 225 -18.91 1.41 -15.94
CA GLU A 225 -18.76 2.83 -16.27
C GLU A 225 -17.66 3.04 -17.34
N THR A 226 -17.84 2.45 -18.51
CA THR A 226 -16.83 2.37 -19.58
C THR A 226 -16.28 3.73 -20.00
N ALA A 227 -17.13 4.77 -20.05
CA ALA A 227 -16.71 6.12 -20.41
C ALA A 227 -15.73 6.71 -19.39
N LYS A 228 -15.98 6.49 -18.09
CA LYS A 228 -15.08 6.90 -17.01
C LYS A 228 -13.78 6.10 -17.03
N ALA A 229 -13.87 4.78 -17.22
CA ALA A 229 -12.70 3.92 -17.33
C ALA A 229 -11.75 4.37 -18.45
N ARG A 230 -12.32 4.68 -19.63
CA ARG A 230 -11.58 5.24 -20.77
C ARG A 230 -10.91 6.56 -20.40
N LYS A 231 -11.65 7.51 -19.82
CA LYS A 231 -11.12 8.81 -19.40
C LYS A 231 -9.91 8.67 -18.49
N TYR A 232 -10.01 7.85 -17.43
CA TYR A 232 -8.91 7.68 -16.48
C TYR A 232 -7.71 6.98 -17.10
N ALA A 233 -7.93 5.96 -17.95
CA ALA A 233 -6.85 5.31 -18.67
C ALA A 233 -6.14 6.25 -19.67
N GLU A 234 -6.87 7.10 -20.37
CA GLU A 234 -6.29 8.14 -21.24
C GLU A 234 -5.50 9.19 -20.44
N GLN A 235 -5.96 9.55 -19.24
CA GLN A 235 -5.19 10.41 -18.33
C GLN A 235 -3.89 9.74 -17.88
N MET A 236 -3.91 8.44 -17.55
CA MET A 236 -2.69 7.70 -17.21
C MET A 236 -1.66 7.76 -18.33
N LEU A 237 -2.07 7.73 -19.60
CA LEU A 237 -1.14 7.77 -20.74
C LEU A 237 -0.71 9.19 -21.11
N SER A 238 -1.63 10.16 -21.09
CA SER A 238 -1.38 11.54 -21.58
C SER A 238 -0.73 12.46 -20.55
N GLN A 239 -0.94 12.22 -19.26
CA GLN A 239 -0.37 13.00 -18.15
C GLN A 239 0.80 12.26 -17.48
N ASN A 240 1.38 11.28 -18.18
CA ASN A 240 2.39 10.39 -17.63
C ASN A 240 3.77 11.05 -17.51
N VAL A 241 4.02 11.70 -16.39
CA VAL A 241 5.36 12.24 -16.09
C VAL A 241 6.34 11.13 -15.71
N ASP A 242 7.63 11.34 -15.98
CA ASP A 242 8.67 10.43 -15.53
C ASP A 242 8.67 10.36 -14.00
N GLY A 243 8.65 9.14 -13.45
CA GLY A 243 8.54 8.93 -12.02
C GLY A 243 8.35 7.47 -11.65
N TRP A 244 8.17 7.21 -10.35
CA TRP A 244 8.04 5.85 -9.81
C TRP A 244 6.85 5.08 -10.40
N ASN A 245 5.80 5.77 -10.84
CA ASN A 245 4.57 5.17 -11.36
C ASN A 245 4.49 5.17 -12.90
N HIS A 246 5.48 5.73 -13.58
CA HIS A 246 5.46 5.94 -15.04
C HIS A 246 5.19 4.64 -15.82
N GLY A 247 5.89 3.56 -15.46
CA GLY A 247 5.72 2.28 -16.13
C GLY A 247 4.40 1.59 -15.82
N ASN A 248 3.83 1.80 -14.63
CA ASN A 248 2.50 1.28 -14.26
C ASN A 248 1.41 1.98 -15.07
N ASN A 249 1.53 3.30 -15.25
CA ASN A 249 0.58 4.09 -16.03
C ASN A 249 0.50 3.64 -17.49
N ILE A 250 1.66 3.41 -18.13
CA ILE A 250 1.72 2.87 -19.51
C ILE A 250 1.04 1.51 -19.59
N HIS A 251 1.40 0.62 -18.65
CA HIS A 251 0.94 -0.76 -18.67
C HIS A 251 -0.57 -0.85 -18.43
N HIS A 252 -1.04 -0.36 -17.27
CA HIS A 252 -2.44 -0.49 -16.88
C HIS A 252 -3.38 0.39 -17.73
N GLY A 253 -2.95 1.59 -18.14
CA GLY A 253 -3.75 2.45 -19.01
C GLY A 253 -4.04 1.78 -20.35
N ASN A 254 -3.03 1.17 -20.97
CA ASN A 254 -3.25 0.42 -22.20
C ASN A 254 -4.06 -0.86 -21.99
N LEU A 255 -3.86 -1.60 -20.88
CA LEU A 255 -4.70 -2.75 -20.58
C LEU A 255 -6.18 -2.39 -20.47
N ILE A 256 -6.54 -1.34 -19.71
CA ILE A 256 -7.93 -0.88 -19.60
C ILE A 256 -8.49 -0.52 -20.97
N LEU A 257 -7.78 0.27 -21.78
CA LEU A 257 -8.23 0.65 -23.12
C LEU A 257 -8.39 -0.55 -24.06
N GLY A 258 -7.49 -1.54 -23.96
CA GLY A 258 -7.58 -2.77 -24.74
C GLY A 258 -8.78 -3.63 -24.35
N ARG A 259 -9.07 -3.76 -23.05
CA ARG A 259 -10.27 -4.48 -22.56
C ARG A 259 -11.56 -3.78 -23.01
N ILE A 260 -11.58 -2.44 -22.99
CA ILE A 260 -12.72 -1.68 -23.50
C ILE A 260 -12.91 -1.90 -25.01
N ALA A 261 -11.82 -1.90 -25.79
CA ALA A 261 -11.88 -2.18 -27.23
C ALA A 261 -12.39 -3.60 -27.50
N LEU A 262 -11.88 -4.59 -26.76
CA LEU A 262 -12.30 -5.98 -26.90
C LEU A 262 -13.79 -6.18 -26.57
N ALA A 263 -14.31 -5.50 -25.54
CA ALA A 263 -15.73 -5.51 -25.20
C ALA A 263 -16.62 -4.87 -26.29
N ALA A 264 -16.05 -3.98 -27.10
CA ALA A 264 -16.70 -3.37 -28.26
C ALA A 264 -16.47 -4.16 -29.57
N ASP A 265 -15.93 -5.39 -29.48
CA ASP A 265 -15.56 -6.25 -30.61
C ASP A 265 -14.49 -5.64 -31.56
N ASP A 266 -13.75 -4.64 -31.07
CA ASP A 266 -12.60 -4.04 -31.77
C ASP A 266 -11.32 -4.79 -31.39
N LEU A 267 -11.15 -5.95 -32.04
CA LEU A 267 -10.04 -6.86 -31.78
C LEU A 267 -8.69 -6.25 -32.18
N ASP A 268 -8.63 -5.48 -33.27
CA ASP A 268 -7.39 -4.87 -33.74
C ASP A 268 -6.87 -3.83 -32.77
N THR A 269 -7.74 -2.96 -32.25
CA THR A 269 -7.34 -2.00 -31.21
C THR A 269 -6.92 -2.73 -29.92
N ALA A 270 -7.64 -3.80 -29.52
CA ALA A 270 -7.27 -4.56 -28.33
C ALA A 270 -5.85 -5.16 -28.42
N LYS A 271 -5.49 -5.70 -29.59
CA LYS A 271 -4.14 -6.22 -29.89
C LYS A 271 -3.08 -5.14 -29.79
N VAL A 272 -3.29 -4.01 -30.46
CA VAL A 272 -2.36 -2.86 -30.41
C VAL A 272 -2.15 -2.41 -28.97
N ARG A 273 -3.22 -2.32 -28.18
CA ARG A 273 -3.14 -1.92 -26.77
C ARG A 273 -2.36 -2.91 -25.91
N LEU A 274 -2.49 -4.22 -26.14
CA LEU A 274 -1.67 -5.21 -25.43
C LEU A 274 -0.17 -4.97 -25.70
N ILE A 275 0.20 -4.76 -26.96
CA ILE A 275 1.59 -4.49 -27.34
C ILE A 275 2.11 -3.19 -26.70
N GLU A 276 1.32 -2.11 -26.74
CA GLU A 276 1.69 -0.85 -26.09
C GLU A 276 1.85 -0.99 -24.57
N ALA A 277 1.04 -1.84 -23.91
CA ALA A 277 1.23 -2.16 -22.50
C ALA A 277 2.59 -2.85 -22.24
N GLY A 278 3.04 -3.72 -23.15
CA GLY A 278 4.31 -4.45 -23.05
C GLY A 278 5.54 -3.57 -23.26
N LYS A 279 5.40 -2.45 -23.97
CA LYS A 279 6.49 -1.49 -24.24
C LYS A 279 6.87 -0.59 -23.06
N THR A 280 6.23 -0.78 -21.90
CA THR A 280 6.59 -0.10 -20.66
C THR A 280 8.07 -0.33 -20.29
N PRO A 281 8.78 0.67 -19.72
CA PRO A 281 10.12 0.46 -19.16
C PRO A 281 10.11 -0.40 -17.87
N GLY A 282 8.93 -0.81 -17.41
CA GLY A 282 8.75 -1.52 -16.15
C GLY A 282 8.60 -0.59 -14.96
N SER A 283 8.46 -1.18 -13.77
CA SER A 283 8.31 -0.49 -12.49
C SER A 283 8.75 -1.42 -11.36
N PRO A 284 9.00 -0.93 -10.13
CA PRO A 284 9.30 -1.83 -9.01
C PRO A 284 8.27 -2.96 -8.83
N GLN A 285 6.99 -2.66 -9.06
CA GLN A 285 5.90 -3.64 -8.99
C GLN A 285 5.95 -4.63 -10.16
N LEU A 286 6.02 -4.14 -11.41
CA LEU A 286 6.04 -4.97 -12.61
C LEU A 286 7.30 -5.85 -12.68
N ASN A 287 8.44 -5.35 -12.23
CA ASN A 287 9.72 -6.07 -12.24
C ASN A 287 9.75 -7.18 -11.17
N SER A 288 8.91 -7.05 -10.12
CA SER A 288 8.82 -8.00 -9.01
C SER A 288 7.69 -9.01 -9.21
N PHE A 289 6.44 -8.55 -9.12
CA PHE A 289 5.25 -9.41 -9.18
C PHE A 289 4.90 -9.84 -10.61
N GLY A 290 5.26 -9.00 -11.58
CA GLY A 290 5.03 -9.23 -12.99
C GLY A 290 3.98 -8.31 -13.61
N PRO A 291 3.74 -8.44 -14.92
CA PRO A 291 2.66 -7.77 -15.61
C PRO A 291 1.32 -8.47 -15.37
N ASN A 292 0.24 -7.67 -15.36
CA ASN A 292 -1.12 -8.20 -15.41
C ASN A 292 -1.41 -8.86 -16.77
N MET A 293 -2.02 -10.05 -16.76
CA MET A 293 -2.27 -10.93 -17.91
C MET A 293 -3.74 -10.98 -18.34
N THR A 294 -4.59 -10.10 -17.82
CA THR A 294 -6.05 -10.16 -18.05
C THR A 294 -6.39 -9.97 -19.53
N LEU A 295 -5.87 -8.92 -20.17
CA LEU A 295 -6.12 -8.69 -21.60
C LEU A 295 -5.49 -9.78 -22.47
N ALA A 296 -4.28 -10.26 -22.11
CA ALA A 296 -3.64 -11.38 -22.81
C ALA A 296 -4.52 -12.64 -22.76
N LYS A 297 -5.06 -12.98 -21.58
CA LYS A 297 -6.00 -14.09 -21.42
C LYS A 297 -7.26 -13.90 -22.27
N GLU A 298 -7.87 -12.72 -22.23
CA GLU A 298 -9.08 -12.42 -22.99
C GLU A 298 -8.84 -12.48 -24.51
N LEU A 299 -7.65 -12.08 -25.00
CA LEU A 299 -7.24 -12.22 -26.39
C LEU A 299 -6.98 -13.68 -26.79
N LEU A 300 -6.35 -14.48 -25.92
CA LEU A 300 -6.21 -15.93 -26.16
C LEU A 300 -7.57 -16.63 -26.27
N GLN A 301 -8.56 -16.20 -25.49
CA GLN A 301 -9.94 -16.72 -25.60
C GLN A 301 -10.61 -16.40 -26.94
N LYS A 302 -10.10 -15.38 -27.66
CA LYS A 302 -10.50 -15.05 -29.04
C LYS A 302 -9.62 -15.71 -30.10
N GLY A 303 -8.60 -16.48 -29.70
CA GLY A 303 -7.69 -17.17 -30.61
C GLY A 303 -6.46 -16.36 -31.02
N GLU A 304 -6.25 -15.17 -30.46
CA GLU A 304 -5.16 -14.27 -30.82
C GLU A 304 -3.87 -14.64 -30.08
N LYS A 305 -3.11 -15.59 -30.64
CA LYS A 305 -1.88 -16.11 -30.01
C LYS A 305 -0.66 -15.23 -30.27
N ASP A 306 -0.44 -14.84 -31.53
CA ASP A 306 0.81 -14.21 -31.96
C ASP A 306 1.08 -12.93 -31.20
N VAL A 307 0.05 -12.10 -31.01
CA VAL A 307 0.12 -10.86 -30.23
C VAL A 307 0.44 -11.11 -28.74
N VAL A 308 0.00 -12.24 -28.20
CA VAL A 308 0.23 -12.59 -26.79
C VAL A 308 1.64 -13.12 -26.59
N LEU A 309 2.17 -13.88 -27.56
CA LEU A 309 3.57 -14.30 -27.58
C LEU A 309 4.50 -13.08 -27.70
N GLU A 310 4.20 -12.13 -28.60
CA GLU A 310 4.94 -10.86 -28.70
C GLU A 310 4.88 -10.08 -27.38
N TYR A 311 3.71 -10.03 -26.73
CA TYR A 311 3.58 -9.40 -25.42
C TYR A 311 4.46 -10.07 -24.35
N PHE A 312 4.59 -11.39 -24.35
CA PHE A 312 5.48 -12.10 -23.42
C PHE A 312 6.95 -11.75 -23.66
N GLU A 313 7.38 -11.65 -24.92
CA GLU A 313 8.72 -11.20 -25.27
C GLU A 313 8.98 -9.77 -24.77
N LEU A 314 8.03 -8.86 -24.94
CA LEU A 314 8.14 -7.51 -24.39
C LEU A 314 8.22 -7.52 -22.86
N CYS A 315 7.40 -8.32 -22.19
CA CYS A 315 7.41 -8.47 -20.73
C CYS A 315 8.74 -9.01 -20.19
N SER A 316 9.41 -9.90 -20.93
CA SER A 316 10.71 -10.46 -20.53
C SER A 316 11.79 -9.40 -20.32
N LYS A 317 11.67 -8.23 -20.96
CA LYS A 317 12.63 -7.13 -20.88
C LYS A 317 12.66 -6.46 -19.51
N PHE A 318 11.56 -6.51 -18.76
CA PHE A 318 11.47 -5.89 -17.43
C PHE A 318 11.17 -6.91 -16.32
N TRP A 319 10.52 -8.04 -16.62
CA TRP A 319 10.14 -9.04 -15.64
C TRP A 319 11.12 -10.22 -15.58
N GLY A 320 12.37 -9.96 -15.20
CA GLY A 320 13.42 -10.98 -15.14
C GLY A 320 13.11 -12.16 -14.21
N ARG A 321 12.37 -11.92 -13.10
CA ARG A 321 11.93 -13.01 -12.21
C ARG A 321 10.87 -13.93 -12.82
N GLY A 322 10.25 -13.51 -13.93
CA GLY A 322 9.22 -14.23 -14.63
C GLY A 322 9.72 -15.06 -15.82
N GLU A 323 11.01 -15.05 -16.14
CA GLU A 323 11.56 -15.68 -17.36
C GLU A 323 11.11 -17.13 -17.55
N THR A 324 11.30 -17.99 -16.54
CA THR A 324 10.84 -19.39 -16.59
C THR A 324 9.33 -19.48 -16.80
N ARG A 325 8.56 -18.61 -16.14
CA ARG A 325 7.10 -18.63 -16.22
C ARG A 325 6.60 -18.15 -17.59
N LEU A 326 7.25 -17.14 -18.17
CA LEU A 326 6.96 -16.68 -19.52
C LEU A 326 7.26 -17.78 -20.54
N ALA A 327 8.38 -18.49 -20.40
CA ALA A 327 8.69 -19.63 -21.28
C ALA A 327 7.66 -20.77 -21.18
N GLU A 328 7.25 -21.13 -19.95
CA GLU A 328 6.19 -22.12 -19.72
C GLU A 328 4.84 -21.67 -20.34
N TRP A 329 4.50 -20.40 -20.19
CA TRP A 329 3.27 -19.84 -20.76
C TRP A 329 3.32 -19.76 -22.29
N SER A 330 4.45 -19.40 -22.89
CA SER A 330 4.64 -19.41 -24.34
C SER A 330 4.42 -20.81 -24.92
N ALA A 331 5.05 -21.83 -24.33
CA ALA A 331 4.88 -23.22 -24.79
C ALA A 331 3.42 -23.69 -24.71
N LEU A 332 2.68 -23.30 -23.67
CA LEU A 332 1.25 -23.60 -23.58
C LEU A 332 0.44 -22.87 -24.66
N VAL A 333 0.75 -21.60 -24.95
CA VAL A 333 0.06 -20.84 -25.99
C VAL A 333 0.33 -21.43 -27.39
N GLU A 334 1.56 -21.80 -27.69
CA GLU A 334 1.95 -22.49 -28.94
C GLU A 334 1.17 -23.80 -29.14
N ASP A 335 0.86 -24.50 -28.04
CA ASP A 335 0.06 -25.72 -27.97
C ASP A 335 -1.47 -25.50 -28.00
N ASP A 336 -1.94 -24.32 -28.39
CA ASP A 336 -3.35 -23.90 -28.38
C ASP A 336 -4.01 -23.87 -26.99
N LYS A 337 -3.22 -23.82 -25.90
CA LYS A 337 -3.74 -23.79 -24.51
C LYS A 337 -3.70 -22.38 -23.93
N ILE A 338 -4.62 -22.10 -23.01
CA ILE A 338 -4.61 -20.86 -22.24
C ILE A 338 -3.89 -21.12 -20.91
N PRO A 339 -2.77 -20.44 -20.62
CA PRO A 339 -2.08 -20.62 -19.36
C PRO A 339 -2.93 -20.23 -18.13
N ASP A 340 -2.69 -20.91 -17.02
CA ASP A 340 -3.17 -20.44 -15.71
C ASP A 340 -2.26 -19.30 -15.23
N PHE A 341 -2.70 -18.08 -15.47
CA PHE A 341 -1.98 -16.86 -15.08
C PHE A 341 -2.04 -16.57 -13.57
N ARG A 342 -2.86 -17.29 -12.79
CA ARG A 342 -2.97 -17.15 -11.32
C ARG A 342 -3.07 -15.68 -10.86
N ALA A 343 -2.18 -15.26 -9.96
CA ALA A 343 -2.16 -13.94 -9.36
C ALA A 343 -1.96 -12.81 -10.38
N ASN A 344 -1.38 -13.08 -11.56
CA ASN A 344 -1.22 -12.08 -12.63
C ASN A 344 -2.56 -11.63 -13.25
N LEU A 345 -3.71 -12.15 -12.79
CA LEU A 345 -5.03 -11.67 -13.21
C LEU A 345 -5.66 -10.68 -12.21
N ASN A 346 -5.06 -10.48 -11.03
CA ASN A 346 -5.77 -9.89 -9.89
C ASN A 346 -5.35 -8.46 -9.51
N TYR A 347 -4.29 -7.90 -10.11
CA TYR A 347 -3.71 -6.62 -9.68
C TYR A 347 -3.69 -5.53 -10.72
#